data_AF-A0A382VW96-F1
#
_entry.id   AF-A0A382VW96-F1
#
_cell.length_a   1.000
_cell.length_b   1.000
_cell.length_c   1.000
_cell.angle_alpha   90.00
_cell.angle_beta   90.00
_cell.angle_gamma   90.00
#
_symmetry.space_group_name_H-M   'P 1'
#
loop_
_entity.id
_entity.type
_entity.pdbx_description
1 polymer ?
#
loop_
_entity_poly.entity_id
_entity_poly.type
_entity_poly.pdbx_seq_one_letter_code
_entity_poly.pdbx_strand_id
1 'polypeptide(L)'
;MYKPLPNYLTIRNSWIEGLGLFATAKIERGTDLGVSHILNEDYENGYIRTPLGGFVNHSDNPNVIKMAEVDTETLLEIDRFHLIAIRDIDEGEEITVTYTLYDINSK
;
A
#
# COMPACT_ATOMS: atom_id res chain seq x y z
N MET A 1 -21.21 5.35 9.37
CA MET A 1 -20.04 6.16 9.78
C MET A 1 -18.91 5.83 8.82
N TYR A 2 -18.20 6.84 8.29
CA TYR A 2 -17.09 6.65 7.36
C TYR A 2 -15.88 6.00 8.05
N LYS A 3 -15.16 5.13 7.34
CA LYS A 3 -13.89 4.53 7.78
C LYS A 3 -12.80 4.78 6.74
N PRO A 4 -11.62 5.27 7.14
CA PRO A 4 -10.52 5.57 6.21
C PRO A 4 -9.76 4.32 5.75
N LEU A 5 -9.91 3.19 6.45
CA LEU A 5 -9.28 1.91 6.13
C LEU A 5 -10.34 0.81 5.96
N PRO A 6 -10.06 -0.21 5.14
CA PRO A 6 -10.82 -1.45 5.13
C PRO A 6 -10.93 -2.05 6.54
N ASN A 7 -12.02 -2.76 6.82
CA ASN A 7 -12.28 -3.33 8.16
C ASN A 7 -11.24 -4.37 8.60
N TYR A 8 -10.52 -4.96 7.66
CA TYR A 8 -9.47 -5.95 7.87
C TYR A 8 -8.07 -5.31 8.02
N LEU A 9 -7.98 -3.97 8.12
CA LEU A 9 -6.74 -3.24 8.35
C LEU A 9 -6.85 -2.30 9.55
N THR A 10 -5.71 -2.08 10.22
CA THR A 10 -5.55 -1.10 11.28
C THR A 10 -4.16 -0.47 11.26
N ILE A 11 -3.94 0.56 12.07
CA ILE A 11 -2.64 1.22 12.25
C ILE A 11 -2.14 0.94 13.66
N ARG A 12 -0.88 0.51 13.77
CA ARG A 12 -0.20 0.26 15.06
C ARG A 12 1.26 0.68 14.96
N ASN A 13 1.97 0.66 16.08
CA ASN A 13 3.43 0.82 16.07
C ASN A 13 4.06 -0.27 15.20
N SER A 14 4.84 0.16 14.21
CA SER A 14 5.56 -0.70 13.28
C SER A 14 6.74 -1.37 13.96
N TRP A 15 7.15 -2.53 13.45
CA TRP A 15 8.44 -3.14 13.82
C TRP A 15 9.60 -2.60 12.98
N ILE A 16 9.29 -1.86 11.91
CA ILE A 16 10.23 -1.28 10.95
C ILE A 16 10.46 0.19 11.30
N GLU A 17 9.43 1.04 11.15
CA GLU A 17 9.53 2.47 11.38
C GLU A 17 8.18 3.10 11.73
N GLY A 18 8.13 3.88 12.80
CA GLY A 18 6.97 4.69 13.18
C GLY A 18 5.66 3.88 13.32
N LEU A 19 4.69 4.21 12.47
CA LEU A 19 3.39 3.54 12.40
C LEU A 19 3.32 2.71 11.12
N GLY A 20 2.72 1.53 11.21
CA GLY A 20 2.53 0.61 10.10
C GLY A 20 1.07 0.19 9.94
N LEU A 21 0.73 -0.32 8.76
CA LEU A 21 -0.53 -1.02 8.50
C LEU A 21 -0.44 -2.45 8.97
N PHE A 22 -1.48 -2.94 9.66
CA PHE A 22 -1.54 -4.31 10.14
C PHE A 22 -2.86 -4.97 9.74
N ALA A 23 -2.78 -6.26 9.40
CA ALA A 23 -3.96 -7.09 9.17
C ALA A 23 -4.70 -7.34 10.50
N THR A 24 -6.02 -7.15 10.51
CA THR A 24 -6.90 -7.51 11.65
C THR A 24 -7.71 -8.78 11.38
N ALA A 25 -7.51 -9.40 10.22
CA ALA A 25 -8.04 -10.68 9.82
C ALA A 25 -7.14 -11.27 8.73
N LYS A 26 -7.29 -12.56 8.42
CA LYS A 26 -6.61 -13.17 7.27
C LYS A 26 -6.99 -12.43 5.98
N ILE A 27 -5.98 -12.13 5.14
CA ILE A 27 -6.13 -11.55 3.81
C ILE A 27 -5.61 -12.57 2.80
N GLU A 28 -6.43 -12.94 1.83
CA GLU A 28 -6.05 -13.92 0.82
C GLU A 28 -5.14 -13.31 -0.24
N ARG A 29 -4.25 -14.12 -0.81
CA ARG A 29 -3.45 -13.73 -1.97
C ARG A 29 -4.34 -13.17 -3.08
N GLY A 30 -3.91 -12.09 -3.70
CA GLY A 30 -4.61 -11.41 -4.79
C GLY A 30 -5.67 -10.41 -4.33
N THR A 31 -5.92 -10.29 -3.02
CA THR A 31 -6.80 -9.25 -2.49
C THR A 31 -6.25 -7.87 -2.84
N ASP A 32 -7.10 -7.04 -3.43
CA ASP A 32 -6.86 -5.61 -3.58
C ASP A 32 -7.24 -4.90 -2.28
N LEU A 33 -6.23 -4.35 -1.58
CA LEU A 33 -6.43 -3.62 -0.34
C LEU A 33 -6.98 -2.21 -0.61
N GLY A 34 -6.81 -1.69 -1.83
CA GLY A 34 -7.29 -0.40 -2.29
C GLY A 34 -6.19 0.57 -2.73
N VAL A 35 -6.63 1.76 -3.14
CA VAL A 35 -5.77 2.85 -3.64
C VAL A 35 -4.79 3.28 -2.56
N SER A 36 -3.50 3.31 -2.90
CA SER A 36 -2.40 3.80 -2.05
C SER A 36 -1.88 5.16 -2.51
N HIS A 37 -1.71 5.34 -3.82
CA HIS A 37 -1.12 6.54 -4.41
C HIS A 37 -1.97 7.01 -5.59
N ILE A 38 -2.03 8.32 -5.77
CA ILE A 38 -2.61 8.97 -6.94
C ILE A 38 -1.50 9.86 -7.52
N LEU A 39 -1.19 9.71 -8.81
CA LEU A 39 -0.17 10.53 -9.47
C LEU A 39 -0.65 11.99 -9.46
N ASN A 40 0.18 12.87 -8.92
CA ASN A 40 -0.04 14.30 -8.93
C ASN A 40 1.30 15.01 -8.70
N GLU A 41 1.85 15.60 -9.75
CA GLU A 41 3.18 16.21 -9.75
C GLU A 41 3.32 17.42 -8.80
N ASP A 42 2.20 18.03 -8.40
CA ASP A 42 2.18 19.17 -7.47
C ASP A 42 2.42 18.74 -6.00
N TYR A 43 2.47 17.43 -5.71
CA TYR A 43 2.62 16.88 -4.36
C TYR A 43 4.00 16.27 -4.13
N GLU A 44 4.34 16.06 -2.87
CA GLU A 44 5.63 15.50 -2.46
C GLU A 44 5.90 14.15 -3.14
N ASN A 45 7.04 14.03 -3.81
CA ASN A 45 7.45 12.87 -4.61
C ASN A 45 6.50 12.56 -5.80
N GLY A 46 5.63 13.49 -6.20
CA GLY A 46 4.72 13.35 -7.33
C GLY A 46 3.45 12.54 -7.03
N TYR A 47 3.10 12.33 -5.76
CA TYR A 47 1.93 11.53 -5.39
C TYR A 47 1.14 12.10 -4.22
N ILE A 48 -0.19 12.03 -4.34
CA ILE A 48 -1.09 12.06 -3.19
C ILE A 48 -1.13 10.66 -2.58
N ARG A 49 -0.87 10.56 -1.27
CA ARG A 49 -0.95 9.30 -0.52
C ARG A 49 -2.28 9.20 0.20
N THR A 50 -2.99 8.09 -0.01
CA THR A 50 -4.16 7.73 0.82
C THR A 50 -3.67 7.22 2.18
N PRO A 51 -4.56 6.92 3.14
CA PRO A 51 -4.16 6.25 4.38
C PRO A 51 -3.37 4.95 4.12
N LEU A 52 -3.63 4.22 3.04
CA LEU A 52 -2.84 3.04 2.69
C LEU A 52 -1.42 3.41 2.24
N GLY A 53 -1.28 4.40 1.35
CA GLY A 53 0.05 4.84 0.90
C GLY A 53 0.85 5.58 1.96
N GLY A 54 0.18 6.18 2.96
CA GLY A 54 0.82 6.94 4.03
C GLY A 54 1.35 6.11 5.19
N PHE A 55 0.82 4.89 5.40
CA PHE A 55 1.19 4.02 6.53
C PHE A 55 1.75 2.65 6.11
N VAL A 56 1.85 2.34 4.81
CA VAL A 56 2.51 1.13 4.34
C VAL A 56 4.03 1.30 4.44
N ASN A 57 4.71 0.36 5.08
CA ASN A 57 6.15 0.41 5.27
C ASN A 57 6.93 -0.40 4.22
N HIS A 58 8.24 -0.18 4.19
CA HIS A 58 9.14 -0.89 3.30
C HIS A 58 9.56 -2.27 3.84
N SER A 59 9.67 -3.26 2.95
CA SER A 59 10.38 -4.52 3.20
C SER A 59 11.04 -5.05 1.92
N ASP A 60 12.19 -5.70 2.05
CA ASP A 60 12.85 -6.48 0.98
C ASP A 60 12.13 -7.81 0.70
N ASN A 61 11.32 -8.28 1.64
CA ASN A 61 10.44 -9.44 1.49
C ASN A 61 8.99 -9.00 1.78
N PRO A 62 8.37 -8.21 0.88
CA PRO A 62 7.05 -7.63 1.11
C PRO A 62 5.94 -8.69 1.04
N ASN A 63 4.76 -8.32 1.53
CA ASN A 63 3.54 -9.13 1.38
C ASN A 63 2.49 -8.49 0.46
N VAL A 64 2.71 -7.26 0.02
CA VAL A 64 1.93 -6.61 -1.04
C VAL A 64 2.82 -6.03 -2.14
N ILE A 65 2.25 -5.83 -3.34
CA ILE A 65 2.86 -5.08 -4.44
C ILE A 65 2.04 -3.83 -4.75
N LYS A 66 2.72 -2.75 -5.15
CA LYS A 66 2.08 -1.56 -5.69
C LYS A 66 1.83 -1.77 -7.19
N MET A 67 0.57 -1.80 -7.61
CA MET A 67 0.15 -2.05 -8.99
C MET A 67 -0.59 -0.83 -9.55
N ALA A 68 -0.25 -0.40 -10.77
CA ALA A 68 -1.01 0.64 -11.46
C ALA A 68 -2.41 0.13 -11.78
N GLU A 69 -3.42 0.97 -11.56
CA GLU A 69 -4.77 0.70 -12.03
C GLU A 69 -4.81 0.88 -13.56
N VAL A 70 -5.53 -0.01 -14.24
CA VAL A 70 -5.67 0.00 -15.70
C VAL A 70 -7.13 0.17 -16.04
N ASP A 71 -7.41 1.12 -16.92
CA ASP A 71 -8.74 1.28 -17.48
C ASP A 71 -9.09 0.06 -18.34
N THR A 72 -10.19 -0.62 -18.02
CA THR A 72 -10.54 -1.92 -18.64
C THR A 72 -11.01 -1.79 -20.09
N GLU A 73 -11.42 -0.61 -20.54
CA GLU A 73 -11.90 -0.38 -21.91
C GLU A 73 -10.73 -0.01 -22.82
N THR A 74 -9.85 0.87 -22.35
CA THR A 74 -8.72 1.43 -23.13
C THR A 74 -7.42 0.67 -22.93
N LEU A 75 -7.31 -0.14 -21.87
CA LEU A 75 -6.11 -0.84 -21.44
C LEU A 75 -4.93 0.09 -21.13
N LEU A 76 -5.21 1.36 -20.85
CA LEU A 76 -4.22 2.35 -20.45
C LEU A 76 -4.12 2.41 -18.93
N GLU A 77 -2.90 2.61 -18.43
CA GLU A 77 -2.69 2.93 -17.03
C GLU A 77 -3.37 4.27 -16.72
N ILE A 78 -3.95 4.34 -15.53
CA ILE A 78 -4.51 5.56 -14.98
C ILE A 78 -3.68 5.99 -13.77
N ASP A 79 -3.85 7.24 -13.37
CA ASP A 79 -3.06 7.93 -12.34
C ASP A 79 -3.31 7.43 -10.90
N ARG A 80 -3.53 6.13 -10.70
CA ARG A 80 -3.81 5.51 -9.41
C ARG A 80 -3.06 4.20 -9.25
N PHE A 81 -2.59 3.93 -8.04
CA PHE A 81 -1.89 2.71 -7.68
C PHE A 81 -2.56 2.03 -6.50
N HIS A 82 -2.71 0.72 -6.58
CA HIS A 82 -3.31 -0.14 -5.56
C HIS A 82 -2.27 -1.00 -4.85
N LEU A 83 -2.56 -1.42 -3.62
CA LEU A 83 -1.78 -2.46 -2.93
C LEU A 83 -2.46 -3.81 -3.09
N ILE A 84 -1.77 -4.76 -3.71
CA ILE A 84 -2.30 -6.10 -3.96
C ILE A 84 -1.50 -7.12 -3.15
N ALA A 85 -2.18 -7.98 -2.39
CA ALA A 85 -1.55 -9.06 -1.64
C ALA A 85 -0.87 -10.06 -2.59
N ILE A 86 0.43 -10.29 -2.43
CA ILE A 86 1.18 -11.24 -3.30
C ILE A 86 1.23 -12.66 -2.71
N ARG A 87 0.87 -12.79 -1.44
CA ARG A 87 0.68 -14.04 -0.69
C ARG A 87 -0.49 -13.88 0.29
N ASP A 88 -0.91 -14.98 0.91
CA ASP A 88 -1.80 -14.90 2.07
C ASP A 88 -1.09 -14.12 3.19
N ILE A 89 -1.83 -13.26 3.89
CA ILE A 89 -1.37 -12.44 5.00
C ILE A 89 -2.17 -12.84 6.23
N ASP A 90 -1.49 -13.23 7.29
CA ASP A 90 -2.13 -13.67 8.53
C ASP A 90 -2.54 -12.47 9.40
N GLU A 91 -3.53 -12.68 10.26
CA GLU A 91 -3.93 -11.68 11.25
C GLU A 91 -2.74 -11.27 12.12
N GLY A 92 -2.53 -9.95 12.25
CA GLY A 92 -1.43 -9.38 13.01
C GLY A 92 -0.13 -9.17 12.23
N GLU A 93 -0.02 -9.64 10.98
CA GLU A 93 1.13 -9.28 10.13
C GLU A 93 1.09 -7.80 9.71
N GLU A 94 2.27 -7.18 9.64
CA GLU A 94 2.44 -5.83 9.09
C GLU A 94 2.40 -5.88 7.55
N ILE A 95 1.60 -5.00 6.94
CA ILE A 95 1.52 -4.84 5.49
C ILE A 95 2.75 -4.05 5.03
N THR A 96 3.53 -4.65 4.15
CA THR A 96 4.79 -4.08 3.66
C THR A 96 4.91 -4.21 2.15
N VAL A 97 5.51 -3.19 1.54
CA VAL A 97 5.72 -3.07 0.09
C VAL A 97 7.19 -2.80 -0.19
N THR A 98 7.70 -3.20 -1.36
CA THR A 98 9.01 -2.70 -1.80
C THR A 98 8.86 -1.26 -2.26
N TYR A 99 9.60 -0.33 -1.65
CA TYR A 99 9.61 1.06 -2.10
C TYR A 99 10.30 1.14 -3.44
N THR A 100 9.60 1.70 -4.43
CA THR A 100 10.15 1.97 -5.76
C THR A 100 10.48 3.45 -5.97
N LEU A 101 10.10 4.31 -5.03
CA LEU A 101 10.20 5.77 -5.16
C LEU A 101 11.44 6.37 -4.50
N TYR A 102 12.14 5.62 -3.65
CA TYR A 102 13.29 6.10 -2.91
C TYR A 102 14.50 5.24 -3.20
N ASP A 103 15.62 5.88 -3.54
CA ASP A 103 16.91 5.23 -3.48
C ASP A 103 17.33 5.18 -2.01
N ILE A 104 17.28 3.98 -1.43
CA ILE A 104 17.48 3.72 0.01
C ILE A 104 18.89 4.17 0.48
N ASN A 105 19.80 4.45 -0.47
CA ASN A 105 21.15 4.93 -0.23
C ASN A 105 21.30 6.46 -0.19
N SER A 106 20.21 7.21 -0.26
CA SER A 106 20.26 8.69 -0.21
C SER A 106 20.34 9.19 1.24
N LYS A 107 21.50 9.06 1.88
CA LYS A 107 21.84 9.77 3.12
C LYS A 107 23.19 10.46 2.99
#